data_AF-A0A2W6C7L1-F1
#
_entry.id   AF-A0A2W6C7L1-F1
#
_cell.length_a   1.000
_cell.length_b   1.000
_cell.length_c   1.000
_cell.angle_alpha   90.00
_cell.angle_beta   90.00
_cell.angle_gamma   90.00
#
_symmetry.space_group_name_H-M   'P 1'
#
loop_
_entity.id
_entity.type
_entity.pdbx_description
1 polymer ?
#
loop_
_entity_poly.entity_id
_entity_poly.type
_entity_poly.pdbx_seq_one_letter_code
_entity_poly.pdbx_strand_id
1 'polypeptide(L)'
;MTSPSERYAGARQRGSRPGVQAFCAGYPFVLDQFQREACEALEDGYAVLLCAPTGSGKTVVGEFAVHLALASGQKCFYTTPIKALSNQKYNDLVARHGTERVGLLTGDNSINPGAPIVVMTTEVL
;
A
#
# COMPACT_ATOMS: atom_id res chain seq x y z
N MET A 1 9.36 -23.55 -21.98
CA MET A 1 8.97 -24.21 -20.72
C MET A 1 10.04 -23.91 -19.69
N THR A 2 9.69 -23.34 -18.53
CA THR A 2 10.66 -23.11 -17.45
C THR A 2 11.16 -24.43 -16.88
N SER A 3 12.47 -24.49 -16.68
CA SER A 3 13.20 -25.65 -16.16
C SER A 3 12.82 -25.96 -14.71
N PRO A 4 12.99 -27.22 -14.26
CA PRO A 4 12.78 -27.59 -12.86
C PRO A 4 13.61 -26.76 -11.87
N SER A 5 14.83 -26.34 -12.26
CA SER A 5 15.71 -25.49 -11.45
C SER A 5 15.18 -24.06 -11.31
N GLU A 6 14.61 -23.47 -12.37
CA GLU A 6 13.95 -22.15 -12.30
C GLU A 6 12.69 -22.20 -11.44
N ARG A 7 11.94 -23.30 -11.47
CA ARG A 7 10.77 -23.50 -10.60
C ARG A 7 11.19 -23.64 -9.13
N TYR A 8 12.28 -24.35 -8.85
CA TYR A 8 12.81 -24.52 -7.50
C TYR A 8 13.41 -23.21 -6.95
N ALA A 9 14.11 -22.43 -7.79
CA ALA A 9 14.61 -21.11 -7.44
C ALA A 9 13.46 -20.12 -7.15
N GLY A 10 12.43 -20.10 -8.01
CA GLY A 10 11.21 -19.31 -7.78
C GLY A 10 10.45 -19.75 -6.52
N ALA A 11 10.42 -21.05 -6.20
CA ALA A 11 9.83 -21.55 -4.96
C ALA A 11 10.63 -21.15 -3.70
N ARG A 12 11.97 -21.07 -3.78
CA ARG A 12 12.80 -20.56 -2.67
C ARG A 12 12.69 -19.05 -2.49
N GLN A 13 12.57 -18.29 -3.58
CA GLN A 13 12.30 -16.84 -3.51
C GLN A 13 10.89 -16.56 -2.95
N ARG A 14 9.88 -17.35 -3.30
CA ARG A 14 8.53 -17.29 -2.70
C ARG A 14 8.50 -17.62 -1.20
N GLY A 15 9.53 -18.28 -0.68
CA GLY A 15 9.60 -18.75 0.69
C GLY A 15 9.88 -17.65 1.74
N SER A 16 10.39 -16.49 1.33
CA SER A 16 10.59 -15.35 2.23
C SER A 16 10.02 -14.11 1.57
N ARG A 17 8.83 -13.70 2.04
CA ARG A 17 8.18 -12.42 1.72
C ARG A 17 8.33 -11.49 2.91
N PRO A 18 9.55 -10.95 3.13
CA PRO A 18 9.85 -10.20 4.34
C PRO A 18 8.99 -8.93 4.45
N GLY A 19 8.58 -8.32 3.33
CA GLY A 19 7.70 -7.16 3.32
C GLY A 19 6.33 -7.49 3.91
N VAL A 20 5.64 -8.51 3.37
CA VAL A 20 4.35 -8.98 3.87
C VAL A 20 4.46 -9.39 5.34
N GLN A 21 5.52 -10.12 5.71
CA GLN A 21 5.72 -10.56 7.10
C GLN A 21 5.90 -9.39 8.06
N ALA A 22 6.78 -8.44 7.75
CA ALA A 22 7.02 -7.25 8.56
C ALA A 22 5.76 -6.39 8.69
N PHE A 23 5.01 -6.23 7.61
CA PHE A 23 3.75 -5.49 7.62
C PHE A 23 2.68 -6.18 8.48
N CYS A 24 2.48 -7.50 8.31
CA CYS A 24 1.51 -8.26 9.09
C CYS A 24 1.81 -8.21 10.60
N ALA A 25 3.09 -8.16 10.99
CA ALA A 25 3.47 -8.05 12.40
C ALA A 25 2.99 -6.74 13.07
N GLY A 26 2.62 -5.72 12.28
CA GLY A 26 2.06 -4.46 12.77
C GLY A 26 0.57 -4.49 13.09
N TYR A 27 -0.15 -5.58 12.82
CA TYR A 27 -1.59 -5.68 13.07
C TYR A 27 -1.92 -6.65 14.21
N PRO A 28 -2.95 -6.35 15.03
CA PRO A 28 -3.40 -7.25 16.09
C PRO A 28 -4.30 -8.39 15.58
N PHE A 29 -4.43 -8.55 14.26
CA PHE A 29 -5.29 -9.54 13.62
C PHE A 29 -4.59 -10.19 12.43
N VAL A 30 -5.10 -11.35 12.03
CA VAL A 30 -4.63 -12.07 10.84
C VAL A 30 -5.34 -11.51 9.62
N LEU A 31 -4.58 -11.22 8.56
CA LEU A 31 -5.13 -10.79 7.27
C LEU A 31 -5.98 -11.90 6.65
N ASP A 32 -7.10 -11.51 6.04
CA ASP A 32 -7.90 -12.42 5.23
C ASP A 32 -7.10 -12.92 4.03
N GLN A 33 -7.47 -14.08 3.49
CA GLN A 33 -6.77 -14.72 2.37
C GLN A 33 -6.58 -13.76 1.18
N PHE A 34 -7.62 -13.05 0.76
CA PHE A 34 -7.54 -12.13 -0.38
C PHE A 34 -6.61 -10.94 -0.10
N GLN A 35 -6.53 -10.48 1.15
CA GLN A 35 -5.64 -9.38 1.53
C GLN A 35 -4.19 -9.85 1.48
N ARG A 36 -3.90 -11.05 2.00
CA ARG A 36 -2.58 -11.66 1.94
C ARG A 36 -2.14 -11.88 0.49
N GLU A 37 -2.96 -12.54 -0.33
CA GLU A 37 -2.65 -12.80 -1.74
C GLU A 37 -2.37 -11.51 -2.51
N ALA A 38 -3.13 -10.44 -2.24
CA ALA A 38 -2.90 -9.14 -2.83
C ALA A 38 -1.59 -8.49 -2.39
N CYS A 39 -1.26 -8.54 -1.09
CA CYS A 39 0.03 -8.05 -0.60
C CYS A 39 1.20 -8.85 -1.19
N GLU A 40 1.09 -10.16 -1.28
CA GLU A 40 2.11 -11.01 -1.90
C GLU A 40 2.31 -10.67 -3.38
N ALA A 41 1.23 -10.45 -4.12
CA ALA A 41 1.31 -10.02 -5.52
C ALA A 41 1.98 -8.64 -5.68
N LEU A 42 1.69 -7.69 -4.77
CA LEU A 42 2.34 -6.39 -4.75
C LEU A 42 3.85 -6.51 -4.45
N GLU A 43 4.24 -7.33 -3.48
CA GLU A 43 5.66 -7.57 -3.16
C GLU A 43 6.41 -8.27 -4.31
N ASP A 44 5.72 -9.15 -5.04
CA ASP A 44 6.23 -9.80 -6.24
C ASP A 44 6.27 -8.84 -7.47
N GLY A 45 5.88 -7.57 -7.30
CA GLY A 45 5.96 -6.50 -8.32
C GLY A 45 4.77 -6.42 -9.28
N TYR A 46 3.67 -7.13 -9.00
CA TYR A 46 2.46 -7.07 -9.82
C TYR A 46 1.53 -5.93 -9.42
N ALA A 47 0.73 -5.45 -10.37
CA ALA A 47 -0.42 -4.59 -10.07
C ALA A 47 -1.62 -5.43 -9.62
N VAL A 48 -2.41 -4.89 -8.68
CA VAL A 48 -3.57 -5.58 -8.10
C VAL A 48 -4.84 -4.76 -8.26
N LEU A 49 -5.92 -5.40 -8.70
CA LEU A 49 -7.29 -4.86 -8.67
C LEU A 49 -8.12 -5.62 -7.63
N LEU A 50 -8.63 -4.92 -6.62
CA LEU A 50 -9.45 -5.51 -5.57
C LEU A 50 -10.93 -5.24 -5.76
N CYS A 51 -11.71 -6.30 -5.95
CA CYS A 51 -13.17 -6.23 -6.03
C CYS A 51 -13.80 -6.94 -4.82
N ALA A 52 -13.98 -6.20 -3.72
CA ALA A 52 -14.63 -6.70 -2.51
C ALA A 52 -15.61 -5.65 -1.92
N PRO A 53 -16.69 -6.04 -1.22
CA PRO A 53 -17.66 -5.12 -0.64
C PRO A 53 -17.04 -4.09 0.32
N THR A 54 -17.67 -2.95 0.52
CA THR A 54 -17.27 -1.99 1.57
C THR A 54 -17.31 -2.68 2.94
N GLY A 55 -16.34 -2.38 3.81
CA GLY A 55 -16.20 -3.03 5.12
C GLY A 55 -15.33 -4.30 5.14
N SER A 56 -14.94 -4.85 3.99
CA SER A 56 -14.07 -6.05 3.90
C SER A 56 -12.58 -5.82 4.21
N GLY A 57 -12.18 -4.61 4.59
CA GLY A 57 -10.77 -4.34 4.93
C GLY A 57 -9.81 -4.16 3.75
N LYS A 58 -10.30 -3.89 2.52
CA LYS A 58 -9.46 -3.58 1.34
C LYS A 58 -8.34 -2.55 1.62
N THR A 59 -8.59 -1.63 2.55
CA THR A 59 -7.63 -0.60 2.99
C THR A 59 -6.29 -1.19 3.40
N VAL A 60 -6.26 -2.39 3.99
CA VAL A 60 -5.02 -3.06 4.43
C VAL A 60 -4.06 -3.26 3.26
N VAL A 61 -4.56 -3.59 2.07
CA VAL A 61 -3.71 -3.76 0.88
C VAL A 61 -3.17 -2.42 0.37
N GLY A 62 -3.98 -1.36 0.42
CA GLY A 62 -3.52 0.00 0.08
C GLY A 62 -2.44 0.49 1.06
N GLU A 63 -2.60 0.19 2.34
CA GLU A 63 -1.60 0.47 3.38
C GLU A 63 -0.32 -0.35 3.18
N PHE A 64 -0.42 -1.59 2.68
CA PHE A 64 0.75 -2.38 2.30
C PHE A 64 1.48 -1.77 1.10
N ALA A 65 0.76 -1.28 0.09
CA ALA A 65 1.37 -0.60 -1.05
C ALA A 65 2.17 0.65 -0.61
N VAL A 66 1.64 1.42 0.35
CA VAL A 66 2.35 2.55 0.99
C VAL A 66 3.61 2.05 1.71
N HIS A 67 3.50 0.99 2.51
CA HIS A 67 4.63 0.39 3.22
C HIS A 67 5.74 -0.05 2.25
N LEU A 68 5.38 -0.75 1.18
CA LEU A 68 6.31 -1.25 0.17
C LEU A 68 7.03 -0.09 -0.55
N ALA A 69 6.28 0.95 -0.94
CA ALA A 69 6.86 2.13 -1.59
C ALA A 69 7.86 2.85 -0.66
N LEU A 70 7.53 3.00 0.63
CA LEU A 70 8.47 3.58 1.59
C LEU A 70 9.72 2.72 1.77
N ALA A 71 9.56 1.40 1.87
CA ALA A 71 10.67 0.46 2.03
C ALA A 71 11.60 0.45 0.81
N SER A 72 11.07 0.71 -0.39
CA SER A 72 11.84 0.82 -1.64
C SER A 72 12.37 2.22 -1.93
N GLY A 73 12.14 3.21 -1.05
CA GLY A 73 12.53 4.61 -1.28
C GLY A 73 11.75 5.29 -2.40
N GLN A 74 10.60 4.75 -2.78
CA GLN A 74 9.71 5.29 -3.80
C GLN A 74 8.64 6.21 -3.22
N LYS A 75 8.06 7.04 -4.08
CA LYS A 75 6.93 7.89 -3.75
C LYS A 75 5.62 7.14 -3.97
N CYS A 76 4.68 7.26 -3.04
CA CYS A 76 3.34 6.69 -3.12
C CYS A 76 2.28 7.78 -3.24
N PHE A 77 1.44 7.69 -4.27
CA PHE A 77 0.26 8.53 -4.43
C PHE A 77 -0.98 7.76 -4.01
N TYR A 78 -1.66 8.23 -2.96
CA TYR A 78 -2.89 7.65 -2.45
C TYR A 78 -4.07 8.48 -2.91
N THR A 79 -4.75 8.03 -3.97
CA THR A 79 -5.86 8.75 -4.56
C THR A 79 -7.19 8.38 -3.91
N THR A 80 -8.04 9.38 -3.69
CA THR A 80 -9.41 9.20 -3.16
C THR A 80 -10.40 9.96 -4.05
N PRO A 81 -11.67 9.53 -4.14
CA PRO A 81 -12.62 10.13 -5.07
C PRO A 81 -13.15 11.50 -4.60
N ILE A 82 -13.03 11.82 -3.30
CA ILE A 82 -13.53 13.08 -2.73
C ILE A 82 -12.61 13.58 -1.62
N LYS A 83 -12.60 14.91 -1.43
CA LYS A 83 -11.81 15.62 -0.43
C LYS A 83 -11.97 15.09 1.00
N ALA A 84 -13.20 14.79 1.42
CA ALA A 84 -13.47 14.30 2.77
C ALA A 84 -12.71 12.99 3.07
N LEU A 85 -12.64 12.09 2.08
CA LEU A 85 -11.89 10.85 2.19
C LEU A 85 -10.38 11.09 2.10
N SER A 86 -9.93 12.09 1.32
CA SER A 86 -8.52 12.51 1.31
C SER A 86 -8.08 12.96 2.69
N ASN A 87 -8.87 13.81 3.35
CA ASN A 87 -8.57 14.30 4.70
C ASN A 87 -8.54 13.16 5.73
N GLN A 88 -9.50 12.24 5.67
CA GLN A 88 -9.52 11.08 6.55
C GLN A 88 -8.26 10.21 6.35
N LYS A 89 -7.92 9.88 5.10
CA LYS A 89 -6.75 9.06 4.79
C LYS A 89 -5.43 9.76 5.12
N TYR A 90 -5.36 11.07 4.93
CA TYR A 90 -4.21 11.87 5.35
C TYR A 90 -3.98 11.74 6.86
N ASN A 91 -5.02 11.92 7.68
CA ASN A 91 -4.89 11.79 9.14
C ASN A 91 -4.49 10.37 9.56
N ASP A 92 -5.08 9.34 8.94
CA ASP A 92 -4.74 7.94 9.23
C ASP A 92 -3.26 7.62 8.89
N LEU A 93 -2.78 8.10 7.74
CA LEU A 93 -1.41 7.89 7.30
C LEU A 93 -0.41 8.72 8.10
N VAL A 94 -0.77 9.94 8.50
CA VAL A 94 0.02 10.77 9.43
C VAL A 94 0.17 10.07 10.77
N ALA A 95 -0.91 9.52 11.32
CA ALA A 95 -0.86 8.79 12.59
C ALA A 95 0.09 7.58 12.54
N ARG A 96 0.23 6.95 11.37
CA ARG A 96 1.11 5.79 11.17
C ARG A 96 2.55 6.14 10.79
N HIS A 97 2.75 7.17 9.96
CA HIS A 97 4.03 7.43 9.29
C HIS A 97 4.67 8.77 9.67
N GLY A 98 3.99 9.61 10.45
CA GLY A 98 4.47 10.94 10.82
C GLY A 98 4.08 12.03 9.80
N THR A 99 3.94 13.26 10.28
CA THR A 99 3.57 14.42 9.45
C THR A 99 4.65 14.79 8.43
N GLU A 100 5.91 14.45 8.71
CA GLU A 100 7.05 14.72 7.84
C GLU A 100 7.04 13.84 6.58
N ARG A 101 6.41 12.67 6.64
CA ARG A 101 6.37 11.69 5.53
C ARG A 101 5.10 11.73 4.71
N VAL A 102 4.09 12.50 5.13
CA VAL A 102 2.76 12.49 4.51
C VAL A 102 2.37 13.89 4.07
N GLY A 103 1.94 14.01 2.83
CA GLY A 103 1.39 15.22 2.23
C GLY A 103 -0.07 15.05 1.83
N LEU A 104 -0.73 16.17 1.57
CA LEU A 104 -2.10 16.26 1.10
C LEU A 104 -2.16 17.23 -0.07
N LEU A 105 -2.72 16.81 -1.20
CA LEU A 105 -3.00 17.63 -2.36
C LEU A 105 -4.48 17.54 -2.74
N THR A 106 -5.24 18.58 -2.42
CA THR A 106 -6.62 18.77 -2.87
C THR A 106 -6.72 20.06 -3.67
N GLY A 107 -7.81 20.29 -4.39
CA GLY A 107 -7.96 21.48 -5.23
C GLY A 107 -7.79 22.82 -4.48
N ASP A 108 -7.98 22.82 -3.16
CA ASP A 108 -7.92 23.99 -2.31
C ASP A 108 -6.86 23.95 -1.20
N ASN A 109 -6.12 22.84 -1.06
CA ASN A 109 -5.11 22.69 -0.01
C ASN A 109 -3.89 21.91 -0.49
N SER A 110 -2.70 22.38 -0.12
CA SER A 110 -1.43 21.72 -0.39
C SER A 110 -0.59 21.69 0.88
N ILE A 111 -0.45 20.51 1.47
CA ILE A 111 0.36 20.24 2.66
C ILE A 111 1.48 19.29 2.26
N ASN A 112 2.73 19.66 2.55
CA ASN A 112 3.93 18.83 2.32
C ASN A 112 3.92 18.07 0.96
N PRO A 113 3.78 18.76 -0.20
CA PRO A 113 3.64 18.10 -1.50
C PRO A 113 4.87 17.29 -1.92
N GLY A 114 6.02 17.59 -1.31
CA GLY A 114 7.28 16.87 -1.48
C GLY A 114 7.35 15.53 -0.74
N ALA A 115 6.41 15.24 0.15
CA ALA A 115 6.38 14.03 0.96
C ALA A 115 6.49 12.73 0.13
N PRO A 116 7.10 11.66 0.69
CA PRO A 116 7.14 10.35 0.05
C PRO A 116 5.76 9.68 -0.03
N ILE A 117 4.80 10.07 0.82
CA ILE A 117 3.38 9.68 0.68
C ILE A 117 2.56 10.93 0.41
N VAL A 118 1.77 10.93 -0.66
CA VAL A 118 0.88 12.06 -0.97
C VAL A 118 -0.54 11.55 -1.15
N VAL A 119 -1.43 11.99 -0.27
CA VAL A 119 -2.87 11.75 -0.39
C VAL A 119 -3.49 12.82 -1.28
N MET A 120 -4.32 12.45 -2.25
CA MET A 120 -4.90 13.42 -3.17
C MET A 120 -6.30 13.05 -3.67
N THR A 121 -7.00 14.02 -4.26
CA THR A 121 -8.14 13.75 -5.13
C THR A 121 -7.65 13.48 -6.55
N THR A 122 -8.44 12.73 -7.33
CA THR A 122 -8.11 12.40 -8.74
C THR A 122 -8.12 13.61 -9.67
N GLU A 123 -8.67 14.74 -9.24
CA GLU A 123 -8.75 15.99 -10.01
C GLU A 123 -7.41 16.76 -10.04
N VAL A 124 -6.47 16.40 -9.16
CA VAL A 124 -5.17 17.08 -8.98
C VAL A 124 -4.02 16.28 -9.62
N LEU A 125 -4.35 15.22 -10.37
CA LEU A 125 -3.40 14.27 -10.99
C LEU A 125 -2.88 14.74 -12.34
#